data_AF-A0A1A8EUC8-F1
#
_entry.id   AF-A0A1A8EUC8-F1
#
_cell.length_a   1.000
_cell.length_b   1.000
_cell.length_c   1.000
_cell.angle_alpha   90.00
_cell.angle_beta   90.00
_cell.angle_gamma   90.00
#
_symmetry.space_group_name_H-M   'P 1'
#
loop_
_entity.id
_entity.type
_entity.pdbx_description
1 polymer ?
#
loop_
_entity_poly.entity_id
_entity_poly.type
_entity_poly.pdbx_seq_one_letter_code
_entity_poly.pdbx_strand_id
1 'polypeptide(L)' 'PARDLGPRLFTAVAGWGMEVFSAGGCWWWIPVAGPMVGGAIGAGIYFVFIELHQQEPERQVDNNVQDKYEVIALS' A
#
# COMPACT_ATOMS: atom_id res chain seq x y z
N PRO A 1 0.46 -12.40 -0.80
CA PRO A 1 -0.37 -13.37 -1.55
C PRO A 1 0.34 -14.08 -2.72
N ALA A 2 0.67 -13.40 -3.83
CA ALA A 2 1.20 -14.05 -5.05
C ALA A 2 2.51 -14.83 -4.85
N ARG A 3 3.38 -14.32 -3.96
CA ARG A 3 4.66 -14.93 -3.58
C ARG A 3 4.54 -16.34 -2.99
N ASP A 4 3.40 -16.69 -2.39
CA ASP A 4 3.21 -18.00 -1.74
C ASP A 4 2.22 -18.89 -2.53
N LEU A 5 1.11 -18.31 -3.00
CA LEU A 5 0.08 -19.05 -3.74
C LEU A 5 0.56 -19.59 -5.09
N GLY A 6 1.37 -18.81 -5.83
CA GLY A 6 1.87 -19.19 -7.15
C GLY A 6 2.78 -20.42 -7.10
N PRO A 7 3.87 -20.39 -6.31
CA PRO A 7 4.73 -21.56 -6.11
C PRO A 7 3.98 -22.78 -5.56
N ARG A 8 3.03 -22.59 -4.61
CA ARG A 8 2.22 -23.71 -4.10
C ARG A 8 1.39 -24.38 -5.18
N LEU A 9 0.69 -23.59 -6.00
CA LEU A 9 -0.11 -24.12 -7.11
C LEU A 9 0.77 -24.89 -8.10
N PHE A 10 1.94 -24.34 -8.42
CA PHE A 10 2.92 -25.02 -9.27
C PHE A 10 3.34 -26.36 -8.68
N THR A 11 3.73 -26.40 -7.39
CA THR A 11 4.14 -27.66 -6.74
C THR A 11 3.00 -28.66 -6.64
N ALA A 12 1.76 -28.21 -6.42
CA ALA A 12 0.59 -29.09 -6.40
C ALA A 12 0.41 -29.84 -7.73
N VAL A 13 0.56 -29.13 -8.84
CA VAL A 13 0.46 -29.70 -10.21
C VAL A 13 1.72 -30.48 -10.59
N ALA A 14 2.89 -30.11 -10.08
CA ALA A 14 4.17 -30.75 -10.37
C ALA A 14 4.37 -32.09 -9.63
N GLY A 15 3.33 -32.64 -9.00
CA GLY A 15 3.33 -33.98 -8.42
C GLY A 15 3.37 -34.05 -6.90
N TRP A 16 3.46 -32.91 -6.18
CA TRP A 16 3.33 -32.89 -4.72
C TRP A 16 1.86 -32.99 -4.26
N GLY A 17 0.90 -32.81 -5.16
CA GLY A 17 -0.53 -32.96 -4.87
C GLY A 17 -1.08 -31.87 -3.93
N MET A 18 -2.27 -32.12 -3.38
CA MET A 18 -2.97 -31.14 -2.53
C MET A 18 -2.40 -31.02 -1.10
N GLU A 19 -1.39 -31.83 -0.76
CA GLU A 19 -0.73 -31.77 0.55
C GLU A 19 -0.09 -30.40 0.82
N VAL A 20 0.32 -29.68 -0.23
CA VAL A 20 0.85 -28.32 -0.11
C VAL A 20 -0.16 -27.31 0.46
N PHE A 21 -1.46 -27.63 0.44
CA PHE A 21 -2.51 -26.83 1.07
C PHE A 21 -2.92 -27.37 2.45
N SER A 22 -2.50 -28.57 2.83
CA SER A 22 -2.83 -29.16 4.14
C SER A 22 -1.64 -29.10 5.11
N ALA A 23 -0.41 -28.94 4.58
CA ALA A 23 0.81 -28.86 5.36
C ALA A 23 0.77 -27.75 6.43
N GLY A 24 1.19 -28.08 7.65
CA GLY A 24 1.28 -27.15 8.77
C GLY A 24 -0.08 -26.68 9.31
N GLY A 25 -1.13 -27.51 9.21
CA GLY A 25 -2.47 -27.15 9.68
C GLY A 25 -3.17 -26.16 8.75
N CYS A 26 -3.08 -26.38 7.44
CA CYS A 26 -3.64 -25.50 6.41
C CYS A 26 -3.03 -24.08 6.39
N TRP A 27 -1.71 -23.95 6.55
CA TRP A 27 -1.01 -22.65 6.65
C TRP A 27 -1.17 -21.73 5.42
N TRP A 28 -1.53 -22.25 4.24
CA TRP A 28 -1.58 -21.50 2.96
C TRP A 28 -2.42 -20.21 2.98
N TRP A 29 -3.45 -20.12 3.84
CA TRP A 29 -4.32 -18.94 3.89
C TRP A 29 -3.65 -17.74 4.58
N ILE A 30 -2.70 -17.97 5.49
CA ILE A 30 -2.04 -16.92 6.29
C ILE A 30 -1.20 -15.97 5.40
N PRO A 31 -0.31 -16.44 4.51
CA PRO A 31 0.42 -15.57 3.59
C PRO A 31 -0.45 -14.97 2.46
N VAL A 32 -1.72 -15.39 2.37
CA VAL A 32 -2.73 -14.78 1.48
C VAL A 32 -3.46 -13.66 2.21
N ALA A 33 -4.17 -13.96 3.29
CA ALA A 33 -4.99 -13.00 4.03
C ALA A 33 -4.15 -12.01 4.85
N GLY A 34 -3.07 -12.47 5.48
CA GLY A 34 -2.20 -11.66 6.34
C GLY A 34 -1.68 -10.41 5.62
N PRO A 35 -1.06 -10.52 4.43
CA PRO A 35 -0.61 -9.34 3.68
C PRO A 35 -1.74 -8.45 3.16
N MET A 36 -2.93 -8.99 2.87
CA MET A 36 -4.07 -8.17 2.42
C MET A 36 -4.58 -7.28 3.56
N VAL A 37 -4.80 -7.88 4.73
CA VAL A 37 -5.25 -7.14 5.92
C VAL A 37 -4.14 -6.23 6.44
N GLY A 38 -2.92 -6.76 6.58
CA GLY A 38 -1.76 -6.00 7.05
C GLY A 38 -1.37 -4.86 6.12
N GLY A 39 -1.51 -5.02 4.80
CA GLY A 39 -1.27 -3.96 3.83
C GLY A 39 -2.29 -2.83 3.96
N ALA A 40 -3.57 -3.14 4.09
CA ALA A 40 -4.62 -2.14 4.31
C ALA A 40 -4.45 -1.40 5.64
N ILE A 41 -4.17 -2.14 6.72
CA ILE A 41 -3.91 -1.54 8.05
C ILE A 41 -2.64 -0.68 8.01
N GLY A 42 -1.56 -1.18 7.40
CA GLY A 42 -0.30 -0.45 7.29
C GLY A 42 -0.44 0.84 6.49
N ALA A 43 -1.18 0.81 5.38
CA ALA A 43 -1.52 2.02 4.61
C ALA A 43 -2.34 3.01 5.44
N GLY A 44 -3.34 2.53 6.20
CA GLY A 44 -4.12 3.38 7.11
C GLY A 44 -3.28 4.02 8.21
N ILE A 45 -2.34 3.27 8.80
CA ILE A 45 -1.38 3.80 9.78
C ILE A 45 -0.50 4.87 9.12
N TYR A 46 0.05 4.60 7.94
CA TYR A 46 0.84 5.59 7.21
C TYR A 46 0.05 6.89 6.96
N PHE A 47 -1.20 6.76 6.49
CA PHE A 47 -2.07 7.89 6.22
C PHE A 47 -2.29 8.75 7.48
N VAL A 48 -2.66 8.12 8.59
CA VAL A 48 -2.97 8.83 9.84
C VAL A 48 -1.74 9.50 10.46
N PHE A 49 -0.61 8.79 10.50
CA PHE A 49 0.56 9.25 11.25
C PHE A 49 1.52 10.11 10.43
N ILE A 50 1.56 9.95 9.11
CA ILE A 50 2.50 10.65 8.25
C ILE A 50 1.75 11.60 7.34
N GLU A 51 0.84 11.08 6.49
CA GLU A 51 0.21 11.87 5.44
C GLU A 51 -0.61 13.05 5.99
N LEU A 52 -1.43 12.82 7.03
CA LEU A 52 -2.19 13.90 7.69
C LEU A 52 -1.32 14.97 8.37
N HIS A 53 -0.07 14.63 8.70
CA HIS A 53 0.85 15.53 9.39
C HIS A 53 1.83 16.21 8.42
N GLN A 54 1.82 15.80 7.15
CA GLN A 54 2.65 16.42 6.13
C GLN A 54 2.00 17.73 5.71
N GLN A 55 2.73 18.84 5.87
CA GLN A 55 2.23 20.14 5.44
C GLN A 55 2.18 20.16 3.90
N GLU A 56 0.98 20.35 3.35
CA GLU A 56 0.76 20.64 1.94
C GLU A 56 1.69 21.79 1.50
N PRO A 57 2.61 21.58 0.54
CA PRO A 57 3.44 22.67 0.01
C PRO A 57 2.63 23.71 -0.79
N GLU A 58 1.32 23.52 -0.96
CA GLU A 58 0.48 24.34 -1.84
C GLU A 58 0.12 25.73 -1.30
N ARG A 59 0.23 25.98 0.01
CA ARG A 59 -0.11 27.33 0.53
C ARG A 59 0.97 28.39 0.31
N GLN A 60 2.19 28.04 -0.11
CA GLN A 60 3.21 29.05 -0.41
C GLN A 60 3.30 29.42 -1.88
N VAL A 61 2.97 28.51 -2.79
CA VAL A 61 3.05 28.77 -4.23
C VAL A 61 1.92 29.70 -4.68
N ASP A 62 0.69 29.44 -4.24
CA ASP A 62 -0.46 30.28 -4.58
C ASP A 62 -0.35 31.70 -4.00
N ASN A 63 0.11 31.84 -2.76
CA ASN A 63 0.28 33.16 -2.14
C ASN A 63 1.35 34.00 -2.87
N ASN A 64 2.49 33.40 -3.25
CA ASN A 64 3.56 34.09 -3.96
C ASN A 64 3.16 34.48 -5.40
N VAL A 65 2.40 33.61 -6.06
CA VAL A 65 1.90 33.87 -7.42
C VAL A 65 0.82 34.95 -7.40
N GLN A 66 -0.11 34.91 -6.44
CA GLN A 66 -1.13 35.93 -6.25
C GLN A 66 -0.52 37.30 -5.89
N ASP A 67 0.41 37.34 -4.95
CA ASP A 67 1.15 38.55 -4.57
C ASP A 67 1.85 39.17 -5.80
N LYS A 68 2.43 38.33 -6.67
CA LYS A 68 3.09 38.77 -7.89
C LYS A 68 2.14 39.42 -8.89
N TYR A 69 0.89 38.96 -9.00
CA TYR A 69 -0.08 39.58 -9.90
C TYR A 69 -0.67 40.87 -9.32
N GLU A 70 -0.87 40.94 -8.00
CA GLU A 70 -1.33 42.18 -7.35
C GLU A 70 -0.31 43.31 -7.48
N VAL A 71 1.00 43.05 -7.31
CA VAL A 71 2.03 44.08 -7.50
C VAL A 71 2.15 44.57 -8.95
N ILE A 72 1.85 43.72 -9.94
CA ILE A 72 1.87 44.10 -11.36
C ILE A 72 0.62 44.91 -11.72
N ALA A 73 -0.55 44.59 -11.15
CA ALA A 73 -1.80 45.30 -11.43
C ALA A 73 -1.89 46.70 -10.79
N LEU A 74 -1.10 46.95 -9.73
CA LEU A 74 -1.04 48.22 -9.01
C LEU A 74 0.12 49.14 -9.46
N SER A 75 0.99 48.68 -10.36
CA SER A 75 2.07 49.46 -10.97
C SER A 75 1.68 50.04 -12.33
#